data_AF-A0A2A5B314-F1
#
_entry.id   AF-A0A2A5B314-F1
#
_cell.length_a   1.000
_cell.length_b   1.000
_cell.length_c   1.000
_cell.angle_alpha   90.00
_cell.angle_beta   90.00
_cell.angle_gamma   90.00
#
_symmetry.space_group_name_H-M   'P 1'
#
loop_
_entity.id
_entity.type
_entity.pdbx_description
1 polymer ?
#
loop_
_entity_poly.entity_id
_entity_poly.type
_entity_poly.pdbx_seq_one_letter_code
_entity_poly.pdbx_strand_id
1 'polypeptide(L)'
;MRINNNFPAPSYSSRVNTIKYVIIHFTEMEFDGALSRLTDPAAEVSAHYLIKEGGEVFQLVADENIAWHAGKSFWNGEESLNKTSIGIELDNLGNRAFDAEQIKACLELCGILQKKYDIPSFNFLGHSDIAPDRKIDPGIFFDWELFYKNGFGMGARSRRNLAEREQDLGTRRQDIAKSRQNLAKDEQGLEMGVFLSFGDVSEDVRSMQQRLQILGYKIDVTGIFDEQTNFVVRAFGAHYFPEILQEKGLAAYQKLDSKYDWYHGADAFLNELIRIYKTA
;
A
#
# COMPACT_ATOMS: atom_id res chain seq x y z
N MET A 1 10.36 -1.56 22.61
CA MET A 1 8.91 -1.33 22.69
C MET A 1 8.26 -2.15 23.80
N ARG A 2 7.27 -1.59 24.50
CA ARG A 2 6.37 -2.32 25.43
C ARG A 2 5.13 -2.76 24.67
N ILE A 3 4.73 -4.02 24.82
CA ILE A 3 3.53 -4.59 24.17
C ILE A 3 2.53 -5.00 25.26
N ASN A 4 1.27 -4.61 25.08
CA ASN A 4 0.15 -4.96 25.95
C ASN A 4 -0.53 -6.25 25.44
N ASN A 5 -0.48 -7.31 26.25
CA ASN A 5 -1.02 -8.64 25.89
C ASN A 5 -2.30 -8.98 26.67
N ASN A 6 -2.94 -7.99 27.30
CA ASN A 6 -4.07 -8.23 28.21
C ASN A 6 -5.41 -8.44 27.49
N PHE A 7 -5.43 -8.38 26.16
CA PHE A 7 -6.65 -8.43 25.33
C PHE A 7 -6.52 -9.46 24.20
N PRO A 8 -6.36 -10.76 24.52
CA PRO A 8 -6.22 -11.78 23.49
C PRO A 8 -7.51 -11.93 22.68
N ALA A 9 -7.38 -11.93 21.36
CA ALA A 9 -8.47 -12.23 20.43
C ALA A 9 -8.67 -13.76 20.32
N PRO A 10 -9.89 -14.27 20.43
CA PRO A 10 -10.18 -15.70 20.32
C PRO A 10 -10.25 -16.18 18.85
N SER A 11 -10.43 -15.27 17.89
CA SER A 11 -10.56 -15.58 16.48
C SER A 11 -9.18 -15.72 15.82
N TYR A 12 -8.63 -16.92 15.82
CA TYR A 12 -7.39 -17.24 15.11
C TYR A 12 -7.36 -18.70 14.63
N SER A 13 -6.39 -19.03 13.80
CA SER A 13 -6.09 -20.42 13.40
C SER A 13 -4.64 -20.78 13.69
N SER A 14 -4.31 -22.07 13.79
CA SER A 14 -2.93 -22.51 13.94
C SER A 14 -2.10 -22.18 12.69
N ARG A 15 -0.91 -21.61 12.87
CA ARG A 15 0.01 -21.33 11.76
C ARG A 15 0.94 -22.52 11.51
N VAL A 16 1.07 -22.89 10.24
CA VAL A 16 2.11 -23.83 9.76
C VAL A 16 3.02 -23.21 8.70
N ASN A 17 2.62 -22.06 8.15
CA ASN A 17 3.36 -21.35 7.12
C ASN A 17 4.33 -20.34 7.73
N THR A 18 5.39 -20.03 6.99
CA THR A 18 6.30 -18.95 7.36
C THR A 18 5.61 -17.59 7.21
N ILE A 19 5.95 -16.67 8.10
CA ILE A 19 5.55 -15.27 7.98
C ILE A 19 6.45 -14.63 6.92
N LYS A 20 5.82 -14.06 5.90
CA LYS A 20 6.47 -13.43 4.75
C LYS A 20 6.06 -11.98 4.56
N TYR A 21 4.91 -11.57 5.10
CA TYR A 21 4.32 -10.26 4.85
C TYR A 21 3.91 -9.56 6.13
N VAL A 22 3.89 -8.22 6.08
CA VAL A 22 3.19 -7.37 7.04
C VAL A 22 2.15 -6.57 6.28
N ILE A 23 0.89 -6.65 6.70
CA ILE A 23 -0.21 -5.92 6.08
C ILE A 23 -0.69 -4.85 7.06
N ILE A 24 -0.68 -3.60 6.62
CA ILE A 24 -1.13 -2.44 7.39
C ILE A 24 -2.60 -2.15 7.07
N HIS A 25 -3.37 -1.89 8.12
CA HIS A 25 -4.80 -1.61 8.11
C HIS A 25 -5.07 -0.30 8.87
N PHE A 26 -6.26 0.24 8.69
CA PHE A 26 -6.87 1.13 9.68
C PHE A 26 -8.19 0.53 10.17
N THR A 27 -8.65 0.99 11.32
CA THR A 27 -9.80 0.39 12.01
C THR A 27 -11.16 0.77 11.45
N GLU A 28 -11.30 1.91 10.75
CA GLU A 28 -12.59 2.52 10.33
C GLU A 28 -13.53 2.85 11.50
N MET A 29 -13.06 2.74 12.73
CA MET A 29 -13.82 2.99 13.95
C MET A 29 -12.90 3.42 15.09
N GLU A 30 -13.47 4.03 16.11
CA GLU A 30 -12.76 4.44 17.32
C GLU A 30 -12.12 3.26 18.05
N PHE A 31 -10.99 3.50 18.71
CA PHE A 31 -10.18 2.49 19.39
C PHE A 31 -10.95 1.47 20.21
N ASP A 32 -11.82 1.92 21.13
CA ASP A 32 -12.54 1.02 22.02
C ASP A 32 -13.50 0.10 21.25
N GLY A 33 -14.10 0.63 20.17
CA GLY A 33 -14.91 -0.15 19.24
C GLY A 33 -14.07 -1.17 18.48
N ALA A 34 -12.90 -0.77 17.98
CA ALA A 34 -11.97 -1.65 17.28
C ALA A 34 -11.47 -2.79 18.18
N LEU A 35 -11.02 -2.47 19.39
CA LEU A 35 -10.56 -3.44 20.38
C LEU A 35 -11.68 -4.42 20.74
N SER A 36 -12.89 -3.91 21.00
CA SER A 36 -14.06 -4.76 21.28
C SER A 36 -14.39 -5.67 20.11
N ARG A 37 -14.32 -5.16 18.87
CA ARG A 37 -14.65 -5.92 17.66
C ARG A 37 -13.62 -7.00 17.37
N LEU A 38 -12.33 -6.68 17.46
CA LEU A 38 -11.22 -7.60 17.16
C LEU A 38 -11.03 -8.69 18.22
N THR A 39 -11.63 -8.52 19.40
CA THR A 39 -11.59 -9.51 20.50
C THR A 39 -12.92 -10.22 20.73
N ASP A 40 -13.96 -9.89 19.96
CA ASP A 40 -15.27 -10.55 20.02
C ASP A 40 -15.24 -11.87 19.21
N PRO A 41 -15.46 -13.04 19.83
CA PRO A 41 -15.48 -14.31 19.11
C PRO A 41 -16.57 -14.40 18.04
N ALA A 42 -17.69 -13.67 18.18
CA ALA A 42 -18.75 -13.64 17.19
C ALA A 42 -18.39 -12.77 15.96
N ALA A 43 -17.29 -12.01 16.05
CA ALA A 43 -16.90 -11.10 15.00
C ALA A 43 -16.24 -11.78 13.81
N GLU A 44 -15.57 -12.90 14.05
CA GLU A 44 -14.81 -13.67 13.05
C GLU A 44 -13.80 -12.79 12.27
N VAL A 45 -13.23 -11.79 12.96
CA VAL A 45 -12.16 -10.92 12.48
C VAL A 45 -11.18 -10.66 13.62
N SER A 46 -9.89 -10.59 13.31
CA SER A 46 -8.86 -10.26 14.29
C SER A 46 -7.62 -9.74 13.58
N ALA A 47 -6.73 -9.09 14.33
CA ALA A 47 -5.40 -8.69 13.89
C ALA A 47 -4.36 -9.21 14.87
N HIS A 48 -3.09 -9.26 14.45
CA HIS A 48 -2.02 -9.63 15.38
C HIS A 48 -1.75 -8.47 16.33
N TYR A 49 -1.73 -7.26 15.78
CA TYR A 49 -1.47 -6.04 16.53
C TYR A 49 -2.53 -4.99 16.27
N LEU A 50 -2.85 -4.22 17.30
CA LEU A 50 -3.62 -2.97 17.24
C LEU A 50 -2.79 -1.87 17.90
N ILE A 51 -2.61 -0.73 17.23
CA ILE A 51 -1.83 0.39 17.73
C ILE A 51 -2.74 1.59 17.93
N LYS A 52 -2.86 2.03 19.18
CA LYS A 52 -3.64 3.21 19.58
C LYS A 52 -2.93 4.50 19.19
N GLU A 53 -3.68 5.57 19.03
CA GLU A 53 -3.10 6.91 19.15
C GLU A 53 -2.26 7.06 20.44
N GLY A 54 -1.13 7.76 20.36
CA GLY A 54 -0.17 7.84 21.46
C GLY A 54 0.82 6.66 21.51
N GLY A 55 0.71 5.69 20.59
CA GLY A 55 1.74 4.67 20.35
C GLY A 55 1.70 3.45 21.26
N GLU A 56 0.62 3.25 22.04
CA GLU A 56 0.45 1.99 22.78
C GLU A 56 0.14 0.84 21.83
N VAL A 57 0.93 -0.22 21.90
CA VAL A 57 0.81 -1.41 21.05
C VAL A 57 0.18 -2.55 21.82
N PHE A 58 -0.89 -3.11 21.26
CA PHE A 58 -1.61 -4.27 21.78
C PHE A 58 -1.35 -5.47 20.88
N GLN A 59 -0.95 -6.62 21.43
CA GLN A 59 -0.92 -7.87 20.68
C GLN A 59 -2.18 -8.67 21.02
N LEU A 60 -3.05 -8.84 20.02
CA LEU A 60 -4.32 -9.53 20.18
C LEU A 60 -4.19 -11.02 19.79
N VAL A 61 -3.39 -11.31 18.77
CA VAL A 61 -3.08 -12.69 18.33
C VAL A 61 -1.57 -12.86 18.31
N ALA A 62 -1.08 -13.92 18.96
CA ALA A 62 0.33 -14.28 18.92
C ALA A 62 0.79 -14.58 17.49
N ASP A 63 2.02 -14.23 17.15
CA ASP A 63 2.57 -14.35 15.79
C ASP A 63 2.54 -15.81 15.27
N GLU A 64 2.65 -16.78 16.19
CA GLU A 64 2.61 -18.21 15.92
C GLU A 64 1.20 -18.71 15.52
N ASN A 65 0.19 -17.84 15.60
CA ASN A 65 -1.15 -18.07 15.11
C ASN A 65 -1.45 -17.19 13.89
N ILE A 66 -2.53 -17.52 13.19
CA ILE A 66 -3.05 -16.77 12.05
C ILE A 66 -4.21 -15.92 12.55
N ALA A 67 -4.02 -14.60 12.62
CA ALA A 67 -5.13 -13.66 12.75
C ALA A 67 -5.95 -13.58 11.45
N TRP A 68 -7.22 -13.20 11.55
CA TRP A 68 -8.17 -13.15 10.44
C TRP A 68 -8.38 -11.71 9.96
N HIS A 69 -7.32 -11.10 9.39
CA HIS A 69 -7.31 -9.68 9.01
C HIS A 69 -7.40 -9.45 7.49
N ALA A 70 -6.65 -10.24 6.72
CA ALA A 70 -6.47 -10.05 5.29
C ALA A 70 -7.69 -10.51 4.47
N GLY A 71 -8.46 -11.50 4.91
CA GLY A 71 -9.63 -12.02 4.17
C GLY A 71 -9.27 -12.60 2.79
N LYS A 72 -10.17 -12.45 1.79
CA LYS A 72 -9.90 -12.81 0.38
C LYS A 72 -8.88 -11.84 -0.19
N SER A 73 -7.65 -12.30 -0.39
CA SER A 73 -6.53 -11.46 -0.80
C SER A 73 -5.58 -12.19 -1.75
N PHE A 74 -4.81 -11.42 -2.52
CA PHE A 74 -3.78 -11.91 -3.41
C PHE A 74 -2.62 -10.92 -3.48
N TRP A 75 -1.40 -11.43 -3.49
CA TRP A 75 -0.21 -10.66 -3.84
C TRP A 75 0.88 -11.58 -4.39
N ASN A 76 1.50 -11.21 -5.50
CA ASN A 76 2.69 -11.88 -6.05
C ASN A 76 2.53 -13.41 -6.17
N GLY A 77 1.37 -13.86 -6.66
CA GLY A 77 1.06 -15.28 -6.86
C GLY A 77 0.59 -16.03 -5.61
N GLU A 78 0.56 -15.41 -4.44
CA GLU A 78 0.04 -15.99 -3.20
C GLU A 78 -1.40 -15.53 -2.94
N GLU A 79 -2.28 -16.47 -2.60
CA GLU A 79 -3.66 -16.20 -2.17
C GLU A 79 -3.81 -16.41 -0.65
N SER A 80 -4.86 -15.80 -0.06
CA SER A 80 -5.22 -15.98 1.36
C SER A 80 -4.10 -15.54 2.33
N LEU A 81 -3.67 -14.29 2.20
CA LEU A 81 -2.47 -13.79 2.86
C LEU A 81 -2.50 -13.87 4.39
N ASN A 82 -3.66 -14.02 5.04
CA ASN A 82 -3.76 -14.37 6.47
C ASN A 82 -2.71 -15.43 6.89
N LYS A 83 -2.56 -16.46 6.05
CA LYS A 83 -1.68 -17.60 6.34
C LYS A 83 -0.19 -17.25 6.40
N THR A 84 0.24 -16.21 5.69
CA THR A 84 1.64 -15.83 5.52
C THR A 84 1.92 -14.41 5.99
N SER A 85 0.96 -13.72 6.60
CA SER A 85 1.13 -12.36 7.08
C SER A 85 0.92 -12.16 8.57
N ILE A 86 1.54 -11.09 9.06
CA ILE A 86 1.14 -10.38 10.27
C ILE A 86 0.26 -9.20 9.85
N GLY A 87 -0.79 -8.94 10.63
CA GLY A 87 -1.75 -7.86 10.41
C GLY A 87 -1.64 -6.83 11.51
N ILE A 88 -1.44 -5.56 11.15
CA ILE A 88 -1.33 -4.43 12.08
C ILE A 88 -2.47 -3.47 11.79
N GLU A 89 -3.36 -3.32 12.77
CA GLU A 89 -4.45 -2.33 12.77
C GLU A 89 -3.98 -1.03 13.41
N LEU A 90 -4.23 0.09 12.76
CA LEU A 90 -3.95 1.42 13.27
C LEU A 90 -5.27 2.11 13.60
N ASP A 91 -5.40 2.58 14.84
CA ASP A 91 -6.52 3.40 15.31
C ASP A 91 -6.66 4.68 14.46
N ASN A 92 -7.51 4.62 13.43
CA ASN A 92 -7.78 5.70 12.49
C ASN A 92 -9.08 5.41 11.71
N LEU A 93 -9.85 6.47 11.46
CA LEU A 93 -11.12 6.39 10.71
C LEU A 93 -10.95 6.42 9.18
N GLY A 94 -9.71 6.49 8.69
CA GLY A 94 -9.38 6.56 7.26
C GLY A 94 -9.64 7.93 6.61
N ASN A 95 -9.81 8.98 7.42
CA ASN A 95 -10.19 10.33 6.97
C ASN A 95 -9.21 11.44 7.37
N ARG A 96 -8.08 11.09 7.99
CA ARG A 96 -7.08 12.02 8.50
C ARG A 96 -5.69 11.39 8.55
N ALA A 97 -4.68 12.24 8.67
CA ALA A 97 -3.32 11.82 8.98
C ALA A 97 -3.27 11.02 10.31
N PHE A 98 -2.36 10.07 10.37
CA PHE A 98 -2.14 9.22 11.54
C PHE A 98 -1.35 9.96 12.62
N ASP A 99 -1.58 9.59 13.89
CA ASP A 99 -0.84 10.14 15.01
C ASP A 99 0.66 9.82 14.91
N ALA A 100 1.52 10.77 15.27
CA ALA A 100 2.96 10.64 15.09
C ALA A 100 3.57 9.55 15.99
N GLU A 101 3.10 9.43 17.24
CA GLU A 101 3.58 8.38 18.15
C GLU A 101 3.04 7.00 17.75
N GLN A 102 1.81 6.93 17.24
CA GLN A 102 1.26 5.72 16.62
C GLN A 102 2.11 5.24 15.43
N ILE A 103 2.45 6.12 14.49
CA ILE A 103 3.28 5.76 13.33
C ILE A 103 4.69 5.35 13.77
N LYS A 104 5.30 6.06 14.72
CA LYS A 104 6.60 5.70 15.29
C LYS A 104 6.59 4.30 15.94
N ALA A 105 5.54 3.98 16.70
CA ALA A 105 5.38 2.65 17.28
C ALA A 105 5.19 1.58 16.18
N CYS A 106 4.44 1.89 15.12
CA CYS A 106 4.29 1.01 13.97
C CYS A 106 5.63 0.74 13.27
N LEU A 107 6.46 1.76 13.06
CA LEU A 107 7.80 1.62 12.46
C LEU A 107 8.73 0.76 13.35
N GLU A 108 8.72 0.98 14.67
CA GLU A 108 9.49 0.15 15.61
C GLU A 108 9.03 -1.32 15.54
N LEU A 109 7.72 -1.56 15.52
CA LEU A 109 7.14 -2.90 15.38
C LEU A 109 7.51 -3.55 14.05
N CYS A 110 7.36 -2.84 12.94
CA CYS A 110 7.76 -3.31 11.61
C CYS A 110 9.24 -3.72 11.59
N GLY A 111 10.14 -2.94 12.20
CA GLY A 111 11.57 -3.28 12.29
C GLY A 111 11.85 -4.55 13.10
N ILE A 112 11.13 -4.75 14.21
CA ILE A 112 11.21 -5.98 15.01
C ILE A 112 10.74 -7.18 14.19
N LEU A 113 9.56 -7.08 13.56
CA LEU A 113 8.98 -8.16 12.75
C LEU A 113 9.86 -8.49 11.54
N GLN A 114 10.39 -7.45 10.87
CA GLN A 114 11.30 -7.59 9.74
C GLN A 114 12.50 -8.45 10.11
N LYS A 115 13.17 -8.09 11.21
CA LYS A 115 14.36 -8.81 11.68
C LYS A 115 14.03 -10.20 12.23
N LYS A 116 12.91 -10.35 12.94
CA LYS A 116 12.50 -11.62 13.56
C LYS A 116 12.19 -12.69 12.52
N TYR A 117 11.57 -12.29 11.40
CA TYR A 117 11.06 -13.20 10.38
C TYR A 117 11.76 -13.10 9.02
N ASP A 118 12.83 -12.30 8.93
CA ASP A 118 13.57 -12.04 7.68
C ASP A 118 12.66 -11.58 6.54
N ILE A 119 11.75 -10.64 6.86
CA ILE A 119 10.73 -10.15 5.91
C ILE A 119 11.39 -9.18 4.93
N PRO A 120 11.34 -9.44 3.61
CA PRO A 120 11.84 -8.49 2.63
C PRO A 120 11.11 -7.15 2.72
N SER A 121 11.81 -6.03 2.52
CA SER A 121 11.20 -4.69 2.55
C SER A 121 9.96 -4.57 1.66
N PHE A 122 9.94 -5.20 0.49
CA PHE A 122 8.82 -5.14 -0.45
C PHE A 122 7.55 -5.86 0.02
N ASN A 123 7.61 -6.62 1.13
CA ASN A 123 6.48 -7.38 1.67
C ASN A 123 5.73 -6.64 2.80
N PHE A 124 6.00 -5.35 2.98
CA PHE A 124 5.21 -4.44 3.81
C PHE A 124 4.21 -3.71 2.90
N LEU A 125 2.93 -4.05 3.02
CA LEU A 125 1.87 -3.68 2.08
C LEU A 125 0.65 -3.13 2.82
N GLY A 126 -0.19 -2.39 2.11
CA GLY A 126 -1.52 -2.01 2.59
C GLY A 126 -2.54 -3.11 2.31
N HIS A 127 -3.68 -3.08 3.01
CA HIS A 127 -4.79 -3.98 2.68
C HIS A 127 -5.34 -3.72 1.26
N SER A 128 -5.32 -2.45 0.84
CA SER A 128 -5.70 -2.02 -0.51
C SER A 128 -4.83 -2.64 -1.60
N ASP A 129 -3.57 -2.98 -1.32
CA ASP A 129 -2.69 -3.61 -2.31
C ASP A 129 -3.12 -5.03 -2.62
N ILE A 130 -3.48 -5.77 -1.57
CA ILE A 130 -3.75 -7.21 -1.64
C ILE A 130 -5.22 -7.52 -1.91
N ALA A 131 -6.09 -6.50 -1.83
CA ALA A 131 -7.53 -6.60 -2.00
C ALA A 131 -8.16 -5.29 -2.58
N PRO A 132 -7.66 -4.82 -3.74
CA PRO A 132 -8.00 -3.50 -4.29
C PRO A 132 -9.48 -3.31 -4.64
N ASP A 133 -10.18 -4.41 -4.91
CA ASP A 133 -11.61 -4.47 -5.26
C ASP A 133 -12.53 -4.19 -4.06
N ARG A 134 -12.05 -4.35 -2.83
CA ARG A 134 -12.89 -4.27 -1.63
C ARG A 134 -12.30 -3.46 -0.48
N LYS A 135 -11.01 -3.15 -0.50
CA LYS A 135 -10.32 -2.47 0.60
C LYS A 135 -9.59 -1.22 0.12
N ILE A 136 -9.53 -0.24 1.02
CA ILE A 136 -8.92 1.07 0.80
C ILE A 136 -7.89 1.41 1.87
N ASP A 137 -7.81 0.64 2.94
CA ASP A 137 -6.88 0.87 4.03
C ASP A 137 -5.44 0.43 3.67
N PRO A 138 -4.41 1.12 4.19
CA PRO A 138 -4.45 2.19 5.19
C PRO A 138 -4.74 3.59 4.61
N GLY A 139 -5.09 3.67 3.32
CA GLY A 139 -5.64 4.87 2.70
C GLY A 139 -4.64 5.93 2.30
N ILE A 140 -5.17 6.97 1.67
CA ILE A 140 -4.40 8.08 1.08
C ILE A 140 -3.71 8.97 2.12
N PHE A 141 -3.96 8.79 3.42
CA PHE A 141 -3.33 9.57 4.48
C PHE A 141 -2.21 8.82 5.21
N PHE A 142 -1.95 7.57 4.82
CA PHE A 142 -0.84 6.81 5.36
C PHE A 142 0.49 7.26 4.74
N ASP A 143 1.49 7.55 5.58
CA ASP A 143 2.78 8.08 5.14
C ASP A 143 3.71 6.96 4.64
N TRP A 144 3.44 6.49 3.43
CA TRP A 144 4.27 5.50 2.74
C TRP A 144 5.71 5.97 2.54
N GLU A 145 5.93 7.27 2.32
CA GLU A 145 7.26 7.85 2.15
C GLU A 145 8.11 7.69 3.41
N LEU A 146 7.52 7.93 4.59
CA LEU A 146 8.18 7.68 5.86
C LEU A 146 8.49 6.19 6.04
N PHE A 147 7.59 5.29 5.64
CA PHE A 147 7.85 3.84 5.65
C PHE A 147 9.06 3.46 4.79
N TYR A 148 9.13 3.97 3.56
CA TYR A 148 10.25 3.67 2.66
C TYR A 148 11.59 4.20 3.20
N LYS A 149 11.60 5.41 3.80
CA LYS A 149 12.79 5.98 4.43
C LYS A 149 13.30 5.14 5.60
N ASN A 150 12.42 4.36 6.22
CA ASN A 150 12.75 3.44 7.32
C ASN A 150 12.93 1.99 6.88
N GLY A 151 12.95 1.71 5.57
CA GLY A 151 13.26 0.38 5.04
C GLY A 151 12.07 -0.57 4.89
N PHE A 152 10.84 -0.06 4.93
CA PHE A 152 9.61 -0.83 4.74
C PHE A 152 8.89 -0.39 3.46
N GLY A 153 8.50 -1.34 2.60
CA GLY A 153 7.91 -1.10 1.29
C GLY A 153 8.95 -0.84 0.20
N MET A 154 8.48 -0.41 -0.98
CA MET A 154 9.33 -0.02 -2.11
C MET A 154 8.91 1.35 -2.65
N GLY A 155 9.71 2.40 -2.45
CA GLY A 155 9.45 3.68 -3.12
C GLY A 155 10.62 4.64 -3.08
N ALA A 156 11.31 4.76 -1.94
CA ALA A 156 12.44 5.69 -1.77
C ALA A 156 13.55 5.52 -2.82
N ARG A 157 13.90 4.27 -3.17
CA ARG A 157 14.95 3.99 -4.17
C ARG A 157 14.48 4.30 -5.60
N SER A 158 13.24 3.94 -5.95
CA SER A 158 12.66 4.27 -7.25
C SER A 158 12.54 5.78 -7.46
N ARG A 159 12.00 6.49 -6.47
CA ARG A 159 11.86 7.96 -6.50
C ARG A 159 13.21 8.65 -6.66
N ARG A 160 14.23 8.21 -5.91
CA ARG A 160 15.61 8.73 -6.05
C ARG A 160 16.17 8.53 -7.46
N ASN A 161 16.08 7.31 -8.00
CA ASN A 161 16.61 7.00 -9.33
C ASN A 161 15.94 7.84 -10.43
N LEU A 162 14.63 8.11 -10.31
CA LEU A 162 13.90 8.94 -11.28
C LEU A 162 14.30 10.41 -11.19
N ALA A 163 14.42 10.95 -9.97
CA ALA A 163 14.88 12.33 -9.75
C ALA A 163 16.30 12.54 -10.33
N GLU A 164 17.21 11.59 -10.15
CA GLU A 164 18.57 11.64 -10.71
C GLU A 164 18.56 11.61 -12.26
N ARG A 165 17.72 10.76 -12.88
CA ARG A 165 17.61 10.70 -14.35
C ARG A 165 17.02 11.98 -14.95
N GLU A 166 16.02 12.57 -14.33
CA GLU A 166 15.44 13.84 -14.78
C GLU A 166 16.43 15.01 -14.64
N GLN A 167 17.29 15.00 -13.62
CA GLN A 167 18.38 15.97 -13.50
C GLN A 167 19.43 15.81 -14.62
N ASP A 168 19.82 14.57 -14.98
CA ASP A 168 20.75 14.31 -16.09
C ASP A 168 20.14 14.64 -17.47
N LEU A 169 18.83 14.43 -17.64
CA LEU A 169 18.10 14.86 -18.84
C LEU A 169 17.94 16.39 -18.88
N GLY A 170 17.77 17.05 -17.74
CA GLY A 170 17.70 18.50 -17.61
C GLY A 170 19.00 19.20 -17.97
N THR A 171 20.15 18.66 -17.55
CA THR A 171 21.48 19.15 -17.98
C THR A 171 21.73 18.89 -19.47
N ARG A 172 21.30 17.76 -20.04
CA ARG A 172 21.40 17.49 -21.50
C ARG A 172 20.44 18.33 -22.35
N ARG A 173 19.28 18.72 -21.82
CA ARG A 173 18.28 19.58 -22.51
C ARG A 173 18.65 21.07 -22.51
N GLN A 174 19.65 21.50 -21.74
CA GLN A 174 20.19 22.85 -21.86
C GLN A 174 20.85 23.09 -23.24
N ASP A 175 21.14 22.04 -24.01
CA ASP A 175 21.66 22.14 -25.38
C ASP A 175 20.60 22.05 -26.49
N ILE A 176 19.31 21.82 -26.18
CA ILE A 176 18.22 21.86 -27.18
C ILE A 176 16.97 22.47 -26.55
N ALA A 177 16.84 23.80 -26.65
CA ALA A 177 15.66 24.50 -26.20
C ALA A 177 14.50 24.42 -27.20
N LYS A 178 13.28 24.33 -26.61
CA LYS A 178 11.92 24.56 -27.16
C LYS A 178 11.18 23.37 -27.79
N SER A 179 10.45 22.60 -26.95
CA SER A 179 9.13 22.03 -27.35
C SER A 179 8.34 21.25 -26.26
N ARG A 180 8.43 21.57 -24.96
CA ARG A 180 7.50 20.97 -23.96
C ARG A 180 6.91 22.03 -23.06
N GLN A 181 5.79 22.61 -23.50
CA GLN A 181 4.93 23.44 -22.65
C GLN A 181 3.88 22.55 -21.97
N ASN A 182 3.72 22.75 -20.67
CA ASN A 182 2.56 22.44 -19.82
C ASN A 182 2.22 20.95 -19.60
N LEU A 183 3.08 20.22 -18.90
CA LEU A 183 2.65 19.06 -18.11
C LEU A 183 2.82 19.42 -16.63
N ALA A 184 1.75 19.24 -15.84
CA ALA A 184 1.84 19.35 -14.38
C ALA A 184 2.89 18.36 -13.88
N LYS A 185 3.72 18.77 -12.94
CA LYS A 185 4.73 17.91 -12.31
C LYS A 185 4.38 17.71 -10.84
N ASP A 186 4.66 16.52 -10.30
CA ASP A 186 4.57 16.30 -8.85
C ASP A 186 5.71 17.00 -8.10
N GLU A 187 5.69 16.93 -6.77
CA GLU A 187 6.71 17.50 -5.89
C GLU A 187 8.13 16.95 -6.16
N GLN A 188 8.25 15.84 -6.89
CA GLN A 188 9.52 15.19 -7.24
C GLN A 188 9.91 15.38 -8.71
N GLY A 189 9.11 16.10 -9.50
CA GLY A 189 9.41 16.52 -10.86
C GLY A 189 8.96 15.56 -11.97
N LEU A 190 8.21 14.50 -11.67
CA LEU A 190 7.67 13.55 -12.65
C LEU A 190 6.58 14.20 -13.51
N GLU A 191 6.53 13.88 -14.81
CA GLU A 191 5.47 14.38 -15.70
C GLU A 191 4.13 13.70 -15.36
N MET A 192 3.17 14.47 -14.82
CA MET A 192 1.86 13.97 -14.34
C MET A 192 0.74 14.20 -15.35
N GLY A 193 1.06 14.17 -16.65
CA GLY A 193 0.04 14.13 -17.69
C GLY A 193 -0.75 12.83 -17.62
N VAL A 194 -2.08 12.93 -17.76
CA VAL A 194 -2.95 11.76 -17.96
C VAL A 194 -2.46 11.00 -19.19
N PHE A 195 -2.17 9.72 -19.02
CA PHE A 195 -1.67 8.82 -20.05
C PHE A 195 -2.75 7.83 -20.51
N LEU A 196 -3.45 7.19 -19.58
CA LEU A 196 -4.57 6.27 -19.85
C LEU A 196 -5.73 6.59 -18.92
N SER A 197 -6.95 6.36 -19.38
CA SER A 197 -8.19 6.62 -18.63
C SER A 197 -9.12 5.41 -18.64
N PHE A 198 -10.06 5.38 -17.68
CA PHE A 198 -11.10 4.36 -17.65
C PHE A 198 -11.86 4.26 -18.98
N GLY A 199 -12.01 3.05 -19.50
CA GLY A 199 -12.65 2.75 -20.78
C GLY A 199 -11.71 2.69 -21.98
N ASP A 200 -10.44 3.10 -21.83
CA ASP A 200 -9.46 2.99 -22.90
C ASP A 200 -9.22 1.52 -23.29
N VAL A 201 -9.01 1.28 -24.58
CA VAL A 201 -8.63 -0.03 -25.15
C VAL A 201 -7.38 0.16 -25.97
N SER A 202 -6.25 -0.34 -25.50
CA SER A 202 -4.96 -0.16 -26.17
C SER A 202 -3.91 -1.19 -25.74
N GLU A 203 -2.84 -1.29 -26.52
CA GLU A 203 -1.67 -2.08 -26.13
C GLU A 203 -0.93 -1.45 -24.93
N ASP A 204 -1.02 -0.13 -24.75
CA ASP A 204 -0.48 0.54 -23.58
C ASP A 204 -1.20 0.12 -22.29
N VAL A 205 -2.54 -0.02 -22.33
CA VAL A 205 -3.30 -0.60 -21.21
C VAL A 205 -2.85 -2.02 -20.94
N ARG A 206 -2.70 -2.86 -21.98
CA ARG A 206 -2.21 -4.24 -21.83
C ARG A 206 -0.84 -4.26 -21.14
N SER A 207 0.06 -3.40 -21.60
CA SER A 207 1.41 -3.27 -21.08
C SER A 207 1.43 -2.84 -19.61
N MET A 208 0.60 -1.85 -19.25
CA MET A 208 0.41 -1.41 -17.86
C MET A 208 -0.12 -2.54 -16.97
N GLN A 209 -1.15 -3.27 -17.41
CA GLN A 209 -1.71 -4.41 -16.68
C GLN A 209 -0.68 -5.50 -16.44
N GLN A 210 0.11 -5.86 -17.46
CA GLN A 210 1.22 -6.82 -17.33
C GLN A 210 2.24 -6.37 -16.28
N ARG A 211 2.59 -5.08 -16.27
CA ARG A 211 3.52 -4.53 -15.27
C ARG A 211 2.96 -4.56 -13.86
N LEU A 212 1.70 -4.19 -13.68
CA LEU A 212 1.02 -4.27 -12.37
C LEU A 212 0.93 -5.72 -11.87
N GLN A 213 0.69 -6.68 -12.79
CA GLN A 213 0.72 -8.11 -12.48
C GLN A 213 2.11 -8.58 -12.06
N ILE A 214 3.17 -8.13 -12.75
CA ILE A 214 4.57 -8.43 -12.40
C ILE A 214 4.93 -7.85 -11.02
N LEU A 215 4.45 -6.65 -10.69
CA LEU A 215 4.67 -6.04 -9.38
C LEU A 215 4.03 -6.86 -8.25
N GLY A 216 2.85 -7.42 -8.49
CA GLY A 216 2.20 -8.36 -7.57
C GLY A 216 0.68 -8.31 -7.52
N TYR A 217 0.04 -7.33 -8.18
CA TYR A 217 -1.42 -7.19 -8.12
C TYR A 217 -2.14 -8.35 -8.82
N LYS A 218 -3.31 -8.72 -8.27
CA LYS A 218 -4.26 -9.59 -8.98
C LYS A 218 -4.97 -8.77 -10.04
N ILE A 219 -4.55 -8.95 -11.29
CA ILE A 219 -5.14 -8.24 -12.44
C ILE A 219 -5.06 -9.13 -13.67
N ASP A 220 -6.16 -9.17 -14.42
CA ASP A 220 -6.24 -9.82 -15.73
C ASP A 220 -5.73 -8.88 -16.82
N VAL A 221 -5.01 -9.44 -17.80
CA VAL A 221 -4.42 -8.69 -18.91
C VAL A 221 -5.39 -8.66 -20.10
N THR A 222 -6.36 -7.75 -20.04
CA THR A 222 -7.43 -7.62 -21.03
C THR A 222 -7.05 -6.68 -22.18
N GLY A 223 -6.21 -5.67 -21.91
CA GLY A 223 -5.99 -4.52 -22.80
C GLY A 223 -7.11 -3.48 -22.76
N ILE A 224 -8.01 -3.60 -21.78
CA ILE A 224 -9.13 -2.68 -21.53
C ILE A 224 -8.97 -2.09 -20.13
N PHE A 225 -9.04 -0.77 -19.99
CA PHE A 225 -9.02 -0.10 -18.70
C PHE A 225 -10.41 -0.20 -18.08
N ASP A 226 -10.72 -1.40 -17.64
CA ASP A 226 -11.99 -1.84 -17.05
C ASP A 226 -12.02 -1.64 -15.53
N GLU A 227 -13.07 -2.16 -14.88
CA GLU A 227 -13.31 -1.98 -13.45
C GLU A 227 -12.19 -2.60 -12.58
N GLN A 228 -11.71 -3.80 -12.90
CA GLN A 228 -10.59 -4.40 -12.17
C GLN A 228 -9.30 -3.60 -12.32
N THR A 229 -9.05 -3.04 -13.51
CA THR A 229 -7.92 -2.12 -13.71
C THR A 229 -8.07 -0.85 -12.87
N ASN A 230 -9.28 -0.29 -12.79
CA ASN A 230 -9.57 0.89 -11.98
C ASN A 230 -9.33 0.66 -10.47
N PHE A 231 -9.70 -0.50 -9.96
CA PHE A 231 -9.41 -0.86 -8.56
C PHE A 231 -7.91 -0.90 -8.28
N VAL A 232 -7.14 -1.52 -9.18
CA VAL A 232 -5.69 -1.63 -9.04
C VAL A 232 -5.01 -0.26 -9.19
N VAL A 233 -5.44 0.56 -10.15
CA VAL A 233 -4.91 1.93 -10.32
C VAL A 233 -5.19 2.78 -9.10
N ARG A 234 -6.38 2.68 -8.49
CA ARG A 234 -6.69 3.37 -7.24
C ARG A 234 -5.79 2.91 -6.10
N ALA A 235 -5.61 1.60 -5.92
CA ALA A 235 -4.77 1.06 -4.84
C ALA A 235 -3.29 1.47 -5.03
N PHE A 236 -2.78 1.32 -6.25
CA PHE A 236 -1.43 1.76 -6.61
C PHE A 236 -1.24 3.25 -6.37
N GLY A 237 -2.22 4.08 -6.77
CA GLY A 237 -2.20 5.51 -6.51
C GLY A 237 -2.21 5.84 -5.01
N ALA A 238 -3.04 5.15 -4.20
CA ALA A 238 -3.09 5.38 -2.76
C ALA A 238 -1.78 5.03 -2.06
N HIS A 239 -1.07 4.03 -2.58
CA HIS A 239 0.22 3.61 -2.06
C HIS A 239 1.34 4.57 -2.52
N TYR A 240 1.47 4.78 -3.82
CA TYR A 240 2.65 5.42 -4.40
C TYR A 240 2.49 6.89 -4.78
N PHE A 241 1.25 7.38 -4.92
CA PHE A 241 0.93 8.74 -5.31
C PHE A 241 -0.28 9.30 -4.53
N PRO A 242 -0.30 9.16 -3.18
CA PRO A 242 -1.46 9.51 -2.38
C PRO A 242 -1.90 10.98 -2.56
N GLU A 243 -0.97 11.89 -2.81
CA GLU A 243 -1.22 13.32 -3.03
C GLU A 243 -2.19 13.58 -4.19
N ILE A 244 -2.09 12.83 -5.29
CA ILE A 244 -3.00 12.96 -6.43
C ILE A 244 -4.42 12.57 -6.04
N LEU A 245 -4.55 11.50 -5.24
CA LEU A 245 -5.84 11.03 -4.77
C LEU A 245 -6.43 11.96 -3.69
N GLN A 246 -5.59 12.59 -2.87
CA GLN A 246 -6.00 13.61 -1.92
C GLN A 246 -6.56 14.85 -2.64
N GLU A 247 -5.91 15.32 -3.71
CA GLU A 247 -6.42 16.44 -4.54
C GLU A 247 -7.79 16.14 -5.15
N LYS A 248 -8.01 14.89 -5.56
CA LYS A 248 -9.32 14.42 -6.05
C LYS A 248 -10.39 14.38 -4.95
N GLY A 249 -9.99 14.29 -3.68
CA GLY A 249 -10.84 14.36 -2.51
C GLY A 249 -11.23 12.99 -1.93
N LEU A 250 -11.31 12.93 -0.59
CA LEU A 250 -11.59 11.72 0.19
C LEU A 250 -12.89 11.02 -0.23
N ALA A 251 -13.96 11.78 -0.48
CA ALA A 251 -15.25 11.21 -0.89
C ALA A 251 -15.14 10.48 -2.23
N ALA A 252 -14.35 11.00 -3.17
CA ALA A 252 -14.07 10.31 -4.42
C ALA A 252 -13.22 9.05 -4.17
N TYR A 253 -12.22 9.11 -3.30
CA TYR A 253 -11.39 7.96 -2.94
C TYR A 253 -12.19 6.77 -2.36
N GLN A 254 -13.10 7.06 -1.43
CA GLN A 254 -13.88 6.05 -0.71
C GLN A 254 -15.00 5.43 -1.57
N LYS A 255 -15.46 6.14 -2.61
CA LYS A 255 -16.53 5.66 -3.48
C LYS A 255 -15.98 4.71 -4.55
N LEU A 256 -16.40 3.43 -4.51
CA LEU A 256 -15.90 2.38 -5.40
C LEU A 256 -16.15 2.64 -6.90
N ASP A 257 -17.19 3.39 -7.25
CA ASP A 257 -17.52 3.69 -8.66
C ASP A 257 -16.70 4.85 -9.26
N SER A 258 -15.90 5.55 -8.44
CA SER A 258 -14.99 6.60 -8.89
C SER A 258 -14.01 6.09 -9.94
N LYS A 259 -13.79 6.87 -11.00
CA LYS A 259 -12.87 6.54 -12.09
C LYS A 259 -11.55 7.27 -11.94
N TYR A 260 -10.44 6.58 -12.11
CA TYR A 260 -9.09 7.12 -11.95
C TYR A 260 -8.33 7.04 -13.27
N ASP A 261 -7.37 7.94 -13.42
CA ASP A 261 -6.50 8.00 -14.57
C ASP A 261 -5.13 7.40 -14.22
N TRP A 262 -4.46 6.87 -15.23
CA TRP A 262 -3.06 6.47 -15.15
C TRP A 262 -2.19 7.58 -15.72
N TYR A 263 -1.17 8.00 -14.99
CA TYR A 263 -0.33 9.14 -15.35
C TYR A 263 1.02 8.69 -15.91
N HIS A 264 1.64 9.50 -16.77
CA HIS A 264 2.98 9.21 -17.30
C HIS A 264 4.02 8.98 -16.20
N GLY A 265 3.99 9.77 -15.12
CA GLY A 265 4.85 9.62 -13.96
C GLY A 265 4.64 8.28 -13.23
N ALA A 266 3.38 7.85 -13.08
CA ALA A 266 3.04 6.55 -12.51
C ALA A 266 3.57 5.40 -13.37
N ASP A 267 3.49 5.52 -14.70
CA ASP A 267 4.02 4.53 -15.63
C ASP A 267 5.55 4.40 -15.55
N ALA A 268 6.25 5.53 -15.57
CA ALA A 268 7.70 5.58 -15.42
C ALA A 268 8.14 5.01 -14.07
N PHE A 269 7.40 5.31 -13.01
CA PHE A 269 7.67 4.81 -11.66
C PHE A 269 7.46 3.30 -11.54
N LEU A 270 6.35 2.77 -12.07
CA LEU A 270 6.09 1.33 -12.09
C LEU A 270 7.19 0.55 -12.84
N ASN A 271 7.67 1.09 -13.95
CA ASN A 271 8.79 0.50 -14.69
C ASN A 271 10.07 0.40 -13.82
N GLU A 272 10.40 1.46 -13.08
CA GLU A 272 11.57 1.45 -12.20
C GLU A 272 11.37 0.53 -10.99
N LEU A 273 10.17 0.48 -10.40
CA LEU A 273 9.84 -0.46 -9.33
C LEU A 273 10.11 -1.91 -9.75
N ILE A 274 9.61 -2.32 -10.91
CA ILE A 274 9.81 -3.69 -11.43
C ILE A 274 11.29 -3.99 -11.67
N ARG A 275 12.05 -3.01 -12.15
CA ARG A 275 13.49 -3.16 -12.34
C ARG A 275 14.19 -3.44 -11.00
N ILE A 276 13.85 -2.69 -9.95
CA ILE A 276 14.44 -2.89 -8.62
C ILE A 276 14.02 -4.25 -8.06
N TYR A 277 12.74 -4.59 -8.16
CA TYR A 277 12.16 -5.85 -7.69
C TYR A 277 12.89 -7.07 -8.26
N LYS A 278 13.19 -7.07 -9.57
CA LYS A 278 13.91 -8.18 -10.23
C LYS A 278 15.39 -8.30 -9.84
N THR A 279 15.94 -7.31 -9.13
CA THR A 279 17.36 -7.24 -8.76
C THR A 279 17.60 -7.30 -7.25
N ALA A 280 16.53 -7.34 -6.46
CA ALA A 280 16.55 -7.51 -5.00
C ALA A 280 16.53 -8.99 -4.65
#